data_AF-A0A5A7ZZ70-F1
#
_entry.id   AF-A0A5A7ZZ70-F1
#
_cell.length_a   1.000
_cell.length_b   1.000
_cell.length_c   1.000
_cell.angle_alpha   90.00
_cell.angle_beta   90.00
_cell.angle_gamma   90.00
#
_symmetry.space_group_name_H-M   'P 1'
#
loop_
_entity.id
_entity.type
_entity.pdbx_description
1 polymer ?
#
loop_
_entity_poly.entity_id
_entity_poly.type
_entity_poly.pdbx_seq_one_letter_code
_entity_poly.pdbx_strand_id
1 'polypeptide(L)'
;MPRSLITWTQDETAGVPLPRFVGRVGVVVVGICAYDGSSRFWTWWSPLTEDIWGHGQDAEGAKQGCEAWLRGWLENFRPFFA
;
A
#
# COMPACT_ATOMS: atom_id res chain seq x y z
N MET A 1 -13.64 -8.34 -8.54
CA MET A 1 -12.61 -8.08 -7.52
C MET A 1 -13.28 -8.10 -6.15
N PRO A 2 -12.76 -8.83 -5.15
CA PRO A 2 -13.23 -8.67 -3.77
C PRO A 2 -13.14 -7.18 -3.39
N ARG A 3 -14.07 -6.70 -2.57
CA ARG A 3 -14.02 -5.33 -2.03
C ARG A 3 -12.73 -5.18 -1.23
N SER A 4 -11.92 -4.16 -1.54
CA SER A 4 -10.73 -3.87 -0.73
C SER A 4 -11.15 -3.57 0.71
N LEU A 5 -10.43 -4.17 1.66
CA LEU A 5 -10.56 -3.88 3.08
C LEU A 5 -9.63 -2.74 3.51
N ILE A 6 -8.74 -2.30 2.62
CA ILE A 6 -7.82 -1.20 2.86
C ILE A 6 -8.53 0.11 2.54
N THR A 7 -8.52 1.03 3.49
CA THR A 7 -8.87 2.42 3.25
C THR A 7 -7.61 3.18 2.86
N TRP A 8 -7.56 3.66 1.63
CA TRP A 8 -6.49 4.52 1.12
C TRP A 8 -6.88 5.98 1.33
N THR A 9 -6.06 6.73 2.06
CA THR A 9 -6.25 8.17 2.28
C THR A 9 -5.07 8.92 1.67
N GLN A 10 -5.34 10.03 0.98
CA GLN A 10 -4.29 10.90 0.47
C GLN A 10 -3.55 11.55 1.64
N ASP A 11 -2.22 11.49 1.60
CA ASP A 11 -1.38 12.14 2.59
C ASP A 11 -1.31 13.65 2.32
N GLU A 12 -1.11 14.45 3.36
CA GLU A 12 -1.04 15.90 3.25
C GLU A 12 0.00 16.50 4.20
N THR A 13 0.60 17.60 3.78
CA THR A 13 1.47 18.42 4.63
C THR A 13 0.94 19.84 4.66
N ALA A 14 0.62 20.34 5.85
CA ALA A 14 0.03 21.67 6.05
C ALA A 14 -1.21 21.93 5.16
N GLY A 15 -2.06 20.91 4.98
CA GLY A 15 -3.27 20.96 4.14
C GLY A 15 -3.01 20.89 2.63
N VAL A 16 -1.77 20.67 2.21
CA VAL A 16 -1.41 20.47 0.80
C VAL A 16 -1.36 18.98 0.49
N PRO A 17 -2.19 18.46 -0.44
CA PRO A 17 -2.17 17.05 -0.81
C PRO A 17 -0.84 16.65 -1.46
N LEU A 18 -0.26 15.57 -0.97
CA LEU A 18 0.95 14.98 -1.53
C LEU A 18 0.58 13.93 -2.59
N PRO A 19 1.48 13.63 -3.54
CA PRO A 19 1.34 12.48 -4.42
C PRO A 19 1.71 11.19 -3.66
N ARG A 20 1.02 10.97 -2.53
CA ARG A 20 1.23 9.88 -1.59
C ARG A 20 -0.11 9.49 -0.97
N PHE A 21 -0.32 8.19 -0.80
CA PHE A 21 -1.48 7.61 -0.16
C PHE A 21 -1.02 6.66 0.94
N VAL A 22 -1.74 6.65 2.06
CA VAL A 22 -1.51 5.75 3.18
C VAL A 22 -2.69 4.78 3.27
N GLY A 23 -2.40 3.48 3.15
CA GLY A 23 -3.36 2.40 3.24
C GLY A 23 -3.48 1.88 4.67
N ARG A 24 -4.71 1.84 5.19
CA ARG A 24 -5.00 1.37 6.55
C ARG A 24 -6.08 0.29 6.59
N VAL A 25 -5.95 -0.64 7.52
CA VAL A 25 -7.01 -1.52 7.99
C VAL A 25 -7.25 -1.20 9.46
N GLY A 26 -8.37 -0.56 9.77
CA GLY A 26 -8.58 0.05 11.10
C GLY A 26 -7.48 1.07 11.41
N VAL A 27 -6.78 0.89 12.53
CA VAL A 27 -5.68 1.76 12.96
C VAL A 27 -4.32 1.36 12.39
N VAL A 28 -4.21 0.18 11.77
CA VAL A 28 -2.95 -0.38 11.29
C VAL A 28 -2.63 0.15 9.89
N VAL A 29 -1.45 0.75 9.73
CA VAL A 29 -0.92 1.08 8.40
C VAL A 29 -0.37 -0.19 7.77
N VAL A 30 -0.90 -0.54 6.60
CA VAL A 30 -0.56 -1.78 5.90
C VAL A 30 0.21 -1.53 4.60
N GLY A 31 0.17 -0.30 4.09
CA GLY A 31 0.84 0.07 2.86
C GLY A 31 0.95 1.57 2.70
N ILE A 32 1.97 2.01 1.97
CA ILE A 32 2.15 3.39 1.52
C ILE A 32 2.38 3.32 0.02
N CYS A 33 1.67 4.17 -0.73
CA CYS A 33 1.91 4.35 -2.16
C CYS A 33 2.35 5.79 -2.40
N ALA A 34 3.48 6.02 -3.07
CA ALA A 34 3.97 7.36 -3.34
C ALA A 34 4.51 7.48 -4.77
N TYR A 35 4.37 8.66 -5.36
CA TYR A 35 4.98 8.94 -6.65
C TYR A 35 6.47 9.23 -6.47
N ASP A 36 7.32 8.47 -7.17
CA ASP A 36 8.74 8.80 -7.31
C ASP A 36 8.94 9.65 -8.56
N GLY A 37 9.18 10.95 -8.35
CA GLY A 37 9.41 11.90 -9.44
C GLY A 37 10.69 11.64 -10.24
N SER A 38 11.69 10.96 -9.66
CA SER A 38 12.95 10.65 -10.34
C SER A 38 12.73 9.55 -11.38
N SER A 39 12.00 8.51 -10.98
CA SER A 39 11.78 7.31 -11.80
C SER A 39 10.46 7.35 -12.58
N ARG A 40 9.62 8.36 -12.32
CA ARG A 40 8.32 8.63 -12.98
C ARG A 40 7.30 7.51 -12.86
N PHE A 41 7.32 6.76 -11.77
CA PHE A 41 6.31 5.75 -11.46
C PHE A 41 5.84 5.88 -10.01
N TRP A 42 4.72 5.21 -9.71
CA TRP A 42 4.24 5.08 -8.35
C TRP A 42 4.90 3.88 -7.70
N THR A 43 5.51 4.07 -6.54
CA THR A 43 6.00 2.98 -5.71
C THR A 43 4.99 2.64 -4.64
N TRP A 44 5.06 1.42 -4.14
CA TRP A 44 4.40 1.03 -2.91
C TRP A 44 5.39 0.27 -2.03
N TRP A 45 5.20 0.36 -0.71
CA TRP A 45 5.90 -0.46 0.28
C TRP A 45 4.99 -0.67 1.49
N SER A 46 5.34 -1.64 2.33
CA SER A 46 4.59 -1.93 3.55
C SER A 46 5.48 -1.75 4.78
N PRO A 47 5.00 -1.09 5.86
CA PRO A 47 5.73 -1.03 7.11
C PRO A 47 5.71 -2.36 7.90
N LEU A 48 5.00 -3.38 7.41
CA LEU A 48 4.87 -4.68 8.08
C LEU A 48 6.05 -5.62 7.83
N THR A 49 6.93 -5.28 6.90
CA THR A 49 8.11 -6.08 6.56
C THR A 49 9.18 -5.16 5.97
N GLU A 50 10.43 -5.42 6.30
CA GLU A 50 11.57 -4.71 5.72
C GLU A 50 11.78 -5.12 4.27
N ASP A 51 12.32 -4.20 3.47
CA ASP A 51 12.71 -4.42 2.07
C ASP A 51 11.60 -4.88 1.10
N ILE A 52 10.32 -4.83 1.50
CA ILE A 52 9.21 -5.05 0.57
C ILE A 52 8.77 -3.77 -0.10
N TRP A 53 8.82 -3.78 -1.43
CA TRP A 53 8.27 -2.73 -2.25
C TRP A 53 7.91 -3.25 -3.64
N GLY A 54 7.21 -2.41 -4.40
CA GLY A 54 6.99 -2.61 -5.82
C GLY A 54 6.59 -1.30 -6.49
N HIS A 55 6.16 -1.37 -7.75
CA HIS A 55 5.76 -0.18 -8.50
C HIS A 55 4.52 -0.42 -9.36
N GLY A 56 3.89 0.68 -9.78
CA GLY A 56 2.76 0.74 -10.68
C GLY A 56 2.87 1.94 -11.63
N GLN A 57 2.23 1.86 -12.79
CA GLN A 57 2.22 2.95 -13.77
C GLN A 57 1.43 4.16 -13.27
N ASP A 58 0.41 3.92 -12.45
CA ASP A 58 -0.40 4.93 -11.78
C ASP A 58 -0.59 4.57 -10.29
N ALA A 59 -1.24 5.47 -9.54
CA ALA A 59 -1.48 5.28 -8.11
C ALA A 59 -2.33 4.04 -7.83
N GLU A 60 -3.30 3.72 -8.68
CA GLU A 60 -4.19 2.58 -8.49
C GLU A 60 -3.45 1.26 -8.72
N GLY A 61 -2.59 1.18 -9.72
CA GLY A 61 -1.73 0.03 -9.97
C GLY A 61 -0.79 -0.23 -8.79
N ALA A 62 -0.20 0.82 -8.20
CA ALA A 62 0.63 0.67 -7.01
C ALA A 62 -0.17 0.19 -5.78
N LYS A 63 -1.37 0.73 -5.54
CA LYS A 63 -2.28 0.28 -4.47
C LYS A 63 -2.68 -1.19 -4.64
N GLN A 64 -3.05 -1.58 -5.86
CA GLN A 64 -3.41 -2.96 -6.19
C GLN A 64 -2.23 -3.92 -6.01
N GLY A 65 -1.02 -3.52 -6.41
CA GLY A 65 0.20 -4.28 -6.16
C GLY A 65 0.46 -4.52 -4.68
N CYS A 66 0.29 -3.48 -3.86
CA CYS A 66 0.40 -3.59 -2.40
C CYS A 66 -0.66 -4.53 -1.81
N GLU A 67 -1.92 -4.42 -2.25
CA GLU A 67 -3.01 -5.29 -1.82
C GLU A 67 -2.79 -6.77 -2.19
N ALA A 68 -2.29 -7.02 -3.40
CA ALA A 68 -1.98 -8.36 -3.87
C ALA A 68 -0.86 -9.00 -3.05
N TRP A 69 0.22 -8.24 -2.80
CA TRP A 69 1.29 -8.68 -1.92
C TRP A 69 0.78 -8.94 -0.50
N LEU A 70 0.03 -8.01 0.09
CA LEU A 70 -0.46 -8.14 1.47
C LEU A 70 -1.32 -9.39 1.64
N ARG A 71 -2.19 -9.67 0.67
CA ARG A 71 -3.00 -10.91 0.68
C ARG A 71 -2.10 -12.15 0.71
N GLY A 72 -1.12 -12.22 -0.20
CA GLY A 72 -0.18 -13.35 -0.24
C GLY A 72 0.66 -13.46 1.04
N TRP A 73 1.07 -12.33 1.62
CA TRP A 73 1.85 -12.31 2.86
C TRP A 73 1.04 -12.81 4.06
N LEU A 74 -0.23 -12.43 4.17
CA LEU A 74 -1.13 -12.87 5.24
C LEU A 74 -1.44 -14.37 5.21
N GLU A 75 -1.40 -15.01 4.03
CA GLU A 75 -1.57 -16.46 3.90
C GLU A 75 -0.52 -17.26 4.68
N ASN A 76 0.67 -16.70 4.92
CA ASN A 76 1.70 -17.33 5.75
C ASN A 76 1.26 -17.51 7.21
N PHE A 77 0.32 -16.70 7.69
CA PHE A 77 -0.20 -16.77 9.06
C PHE A 77 -1.43 -17.67 9.18
N ARG A 78 -1.98 -18.16 8.06
CA ARG A 78 -3.18 -19.01 8.06
C ARG A 78 -3.08 -20.22 9.01
N PRO A 79 -1.93 -20.92 9.15
CA PRO A 79 -1.80 -22.03 10.09
C PRO A 79 -1.99 -21.67 11.57
N PHE A 80 -1.84 -20.41 11.97
CA PHE A 80 -2.08 -19.99 13.36
C PHE A 80 -3.55 -19.90 13.73
N PHE A 81 -4.44 -19.84 12.73
CA PHE A 81 -5.88 -19.63 12.91
C PHE A 81 -6.71 -20.82 12.41
N ALA A 82 -6.04 -21.92 12.06
CA ALA A 82 -6.65 -23.16 11.61
C ALA A 82 -6.94 -24.11 12.78
#